data_AF-A0A2N6D484-F1
#
_entry.id   AF-A0A2N6D484-F1
#
_cell.length_a   1.000
_cell.length_b   1.000
_cell.length_c   1.000
_cell.angle_alpha   90.00
_cell.angle_beta   90.00
_cell.angle_gamma   90.00
#
_symmetry.space_group_name_H-M   'P 1'
#
loop_
_entity.id
_entity.type
_entity.pdbx_description
1 polymer ?
#
loop_
_entity_poly.entity_id
_entity_poly.type
_entity_poly.pdbx_seq_one_letter_code
_entity_poly.pdbx_strand_id
1 'polypeptide(L)'
;MSINNLSRREFLKKCRDMSALVFGSTIFTNEIAEGFVKLSAAERPQVIFIQSQCCTGCSISTTYGNETDFIDFITNIIRLQVHPNISFSQGVDYMALIDEVANSGPFYLVCEGSIPAGMKEACIFNDVPMYDYMHTLMNKAAAIVSSGTCACSGGIPASNQNVTGAIPMDEYMKRTGVDKPMVKIPGCPINPDRLMGTVAYIVATGKLPELVDGKPRQYYGDLIHNQCGRYQAFNQGHYTTSFDKEKNNCLLKNGCRGPVVFSDCPTRRWNGKVNVCIESNTPCIGCIHDDFPFNSPLYLSEESFEDTSWSEMKEKMKK
;
A
#
# COMPACT_ATOMS: atom_id res chain seq x y z
N MET A 1 -8.05 19.48 -15.71
CA MET A 1 -7.77 19.94 -17.10
C MET A 1 -8.09 18.76 -18.00
N SER A 2 -9.06 18.87 -18.90
CA SER A 2 -9.41 17.75 -19.81
C SER A 2 -8.19 17.35 -20.64
N ILE A 3 -7.94 16.03 -20.75
CA ILE A 3 -6.85 15.42 -21.54
C ILE A 3 -6.89 15.88 -23.02
N ASN A 4 -8.04 16.39 -23.49
CA ASN A 4 -8.27 16.81 -24.87
C ASN A 4 -7.52 18.07 -25.34
N ASN A 5 -6.76 18.75 -24.48
CA ASN A 5 -6.00 19.96 -24.85
C ASN A 5 -4.48 19.87 -24.62
N LEU A 6 -3.93 18.67 -24.41
CA LEU A 6 -2.48 18.48 -24.27
C LEU A 6 -1.82 18.25 -25.63
N SER A 7 -0.70 18.93 -25.89
CA SER A 7 0.15 18.56 -27.02
C SER A 7 0.76 17.18 -26.79
N ARG A 8 1.10 16.45 -27.88
CA ARG A 8 1.77 15.13 -27.79
C ARG A 8 3.01 15.15 -26.89
N ARG A 9 3.77 16.25 -26.92
CA ARG A 9 4.98 16.44 -26.09
C ARG A 9 4.61 16.59 -24.61
N GLU A 10 3.58 17.35 -24.29
CA GLU A 10 3.10 17.51 -22.90
C GLU A 10 2.50 16.22 -22.37
N PHE A 11 1.75 15.49 -23.19
CA PHE A 11 1.22 14.18 -22.84
C PHE A 11 2.31 13.16 -22.53
N LEU A 12 3.32 13.02 -23.40
CA LEU A 12 4.45 12.12 -23.15
C LEU A 12 5.28 12.56 -21.94
N LYS A 13 5.43 13.87 -21.72
CA LYS A 13 6.09 14.39 -20.51
C LYS A 13 5.31 14.00 -19.25
N LYS A 14 3.98 14.13 -19.24
CA LYS A 14 3.14 13.67 -18.12
C LYS A 14 3.23 12.16 -17.91
N CYS A 15 3.18 11.35 -18.97
CA CYS A 15 3.33 9.90 -18.85
C CYS A 15 4.71 9.53 -18.31
N ARG A 16 5.76 10.24 -18.73
CA ARG A 16 7.13 10.06 -18.23
C ARG A 16 7.25 10.45 -16.76
N ASP A 17 6.72 11.61 -16.40
CA ASP A 17 6.79 12.11 -15.04
C ASP A 17 5.96 11.22 -14.09
N MET A 18 4.80 10.73 -14.53
CA MET A 18 4.03 9.71 -13.81
C MET A 18 4.80 8.40 -13.70
N SER A 19 5.40 7.91 -14.79
CA SER A 19 6.26 6.73 -14.76
C SER A 19 7.40 6.87 -13.74
N ALA A 20 8.11 7.99 -13.78
CA ALA A 20 9.20 8.27 -12.85
C ALA A 20 8.75 8.40 -11.39
N LEU A 21 7.61 9.03 -11.15
CA LEU A 21 7.08 9.26 -9.81
C LEU A 21 6.50 7.99 -9.20
N VAL A 22 5.70 7.28 -10.00
CA VAL A 22 5.06 6.04 -9.59
C VAL A 22 6.10 4.95 -9.48
N PHE A 23 6.86 4.69 -10.55
CA PHE A 23 7.76 3.55 -10.68
C PHE A 23 9.22 3.88 -10.41
N GLY A 24 9.58 5.09 -9.99
CA GLY A 24 11.00 5.46 -9.80
C GLY A 24 11.84 5.35 -11.08
N SER A 25 11.20 5.21 -12.24
CA SER A 25 11.82 4.84 -13.51
C SER A 25 10.98 5.37 -14.66
N THR A 26 11.63 5.80 -15.74
CA THR A 26 10.93 6.22 -16.97
C THR A 26 10.67 5.06 -17.92
N ILE A 27 11.06 3.83 -17.59
CA ILE A 27 10.95 2.66 -18.49
C ILE A 27 9.49 2.37 -18.85
N PHE A 28 8.56 2.59 -17.93
CA PHE A 28 7.12 2.36 -18.18
C PHE A 28 6.44 3.50 -18.94
N THR A 29 7.17 4.54 -19.38
CA THR A 29 6.58 5.72 -20.04
C THR A 29 5.75 5.34 -21.26
N ASN A 30 6.27 4.44 -22.11
CA ASN A 30 5.60 4.06 -23.35
C ASN A 30 4.36 3.19 -23.07
N GLU A 31 4.46 2.21 -22.16
CA GLU A 31 3.32 1.37 -21.77
C GLU A 31 2.19 2.19 -21.15
N ILE A 32 2.55 3.13 -20.28
CA ILE A 32 1.62 4.08 -19.66
C ILE A 32 1.00 4.99 -20.73
N ALA A 33 1.79 5.53 -21.65
CA ALA A 33 1.31 6.41 -22.70
C ALA A 33 0.35 5.68 -23.65
N GLU A 34 0.68 4.46 -24.08
CA GLU A 34 -0.21 3.62 -24.88
C GLU A 34 -1.50 3.30 -24.13
N GLY A 35 -1.40 2.97 -22.85
CA GLY A 35 -2.55 2.72 -21.99
C GLY A 35 -3.46 3.94 -21.87
N PHE A 36 -2.91 5.13 -21.62
CA PHE A 36 -3.71 6.35 -21.56
C PHE A 36 -4.30 6.76 -22.90
N VAL A 37 -3.61 6.52 -24.02
CA VAL A 37 -4.20 6.73 -25.35
C VAL A 37 -5.40 5.81 -25.54
N LYS A 38 -5.32 4.54 -25.13
CA LYS A 38 -6.46 3.62 -25.13
C LYS A 38 -7.58 4.09 -24.21
N LEU A 39 -7.25 4.56 -23.00
CA LEU A 39 -8.23 5.12 -22.06
C LEU A 39 -8.83 6.45 -22.52
N SER A 40 -8.17 7.21 -23.38
CA SER A 40 -8.73 8.43 -23.98
C SER A 40 -9.74 8.12 -25.10
N ALA A 41 -9.62 6.93 -25.70
CA ALA A 41 -10.53 6.42 -26.73
C ALA A 41 -11.66 5.54 -26.17
N ALA A 42 -11.52 5.06 -24.92
CA ALA A 42 -12.48 4.24 -24.18
C ALA A 42 -13.04 4.99 -22.96
N GLU A 43 -14.03 4.42 -22.28
CA GLU A 43 -14.40 4.95 -20.96
C GLU A 43 -13.30 4.65 -19.94
N ARG A 44 -12.98 5.65 -19.08
CA ARG A 44 -12.04 5.48 -17.96
C ARG A 44 -12.48 4.31 -17.06
N PRO A 45 -11.55 3.50 -16.50
CA PRO A 45 -11.95 2.28 -15.81
C PRO A 45 -12.60 2.56 -14.46
N GLN A 46 -13.60 1.76 -14.12
CA GLN A 46 -14.35 1.89 -12.87
C GLN A 46 -13.54 1.30 -11.71
N VAL A 47 -13.51 2.03 -10.59
CA VAL A 47 -12.85 1.60 -9.37
C VAL A 47 -13.81 1.71 -8.21
N ILE A 48 -13.88 0.66 -7.40
CA ILE A 48 -14.61 0.60 -6.14
C ILE A 48 -13.59 0.52 -5.01
N PHE A 49 -13.68 1.40 -4.03
CA PHE A 49 -12.98 1.27 -2.75
C PHE A 49 -13.93 0.69 -1.72
N ILE A 50 -13.48 -0.32 -0.97
CA ILE A 50 -14.21 -0.89 0.14
C ILE A 50 -13.33 -1.02 1.38
N GLN A 51 -13.94 -0.87 2.55
CA GLN A 51 -13.26 -0.91 3.85
C GLN A 51 -13.83 -2.03 4.70
N SER A 52 -12.97 -2.94 5.17
CA SER A 52 -13.30 -3.93 6.20
C SER A 52 -12.69 -3.49 7.54
N GLN A 53 -12.04 -4.39 8.30
CA GLN A 53 -11.40 -4.04 9.58
C GLN A 53 -10.19 -3.12 9.34
N CYS A 54 -10.43 -1.82 9.44
CA CYS A 54 -9.43 -0.80 9.15
C CYS A 54 -9.50 0.38 10.14
N CYS A 55 -8.48 1.24 10.07
CA CYS A 55 -8.44 2.52 10.79
C CYS A 55 -8.60 3.73 9.85
N THR A 56 -8.95 3.50 8.58
CA THR A 56 -9.06 4.54 7.52
C THR A 56 -7.74 5.24 7.17
N GLY A 57 -6.63 4.88 7.82
CA GLY A 57 -5.34 5.53 7.61
C GLY A 57 -4.82 5.40 6.17
N CYS A 58 -5.17 4.32 5.44
CA CYS A 58 -4.73 4.17 4.06
C CYS A 58 -5.51 5.09 3.13
N SER A 59 -6.82 5.24 3.36
CA SER A 59 -7.63 6.26 2.68
C SER A 59 -7.13 7.67 2.94
N ILE A 60 -6.87 8.06 4.20
CA ILE A 60 -6.34 9.39 4.52
C ILE A 60 -4.97 9.64 3.89
N SER A 61 -4.08 8.64 3.93
CA SER A 61 -2.77 8.73 3.29
C SER A 61 -2.90 8.96 1.78
N THR A 62 -3.81 8.24 1.14
CA THR A 62 -4.10 8.33 -0.29
C THR A 62 -4.67 9.68 -0.71
N THR A 63 -5.40 10.37 0.17
CA THR A 63 -6.03 11.66 -0.17
C THR A 63 -5.13 12.88 0.11
N TYR A 64 -4.18 12.80 1.05
CA TYR A 64 -3.41 13.97 1.52
C TYR A 64 -1.87 13.86 1.39
N GLY A 65 -1.29 12.67 1.22
CA GLY A 65 0.15 12.43 1.41
C GLY A 65 1.04 12.53 0.17
N ASN A 66 0.52 13.04 -0.94
CA ASN A 66 0.95 12.60 -2.28
C ASN A 66 1.84 13.61 -3.00
N GLU A 67 2.73 13.13 -3.87
CA GLU A 67 3.18 13.98 -5.00
C GLU A 67 2.15 13.97 -6.14
N THR A 68 1.42 12.87 -6.31
CA THR A 68 0.31 12.77 -7.27
C THR A 68 -0.99 13.29 -6.67
N ASP A 69 -1.56 14.36 -7.23
CA ASP A 69 -2.83 14.89 -6.73
C ASP A 69 -3.96 13.84 -6.82
N PHE A 70 -4.58 13.53 -5.68
CA PHE A 70 -5.68 12.58 -5.59
C PHE A 70 -6.88 13.03 -6.43
N ILE A 71 -7.14 14.34 -6.50
CA ILE A 71 -8.24 14.89 -7.32
C ILE A 71 -7.95 14.67 -8.80
N ASP A 72 -6.73 14.96 -9.26
CA ASP A 72 -6.30 14.64 -10.63
C ASP A 72 -6.45 13.14 -10.94
N PHE A 73 -6.06 12.27 -10.00
CA PHE A 73 -6.18 10.83 -10.14
C PHE A 73 -7.65 10.37 -10.37
N ILE A 74 -8.59 10.81 -9.54
CA ILE A 74 -10.01 10.41 -9.67
C ILE A 74 -10.76 11.15 -10.79
N THR A 75 -10.26 12.30 -11.24
CA THR A 75 -10.91 13.07 -12.32
C THR A 75 -10.39 12.71 -13.71
N ASN A 76 -9.13 12.27 -13.83
CA ASN A 76 -8.48 12.06 -15.13
C ASN A 76 -7.99 10.63 -15.37
N ILE A 77 -7.77 9.82 -14.33
CA ILE A 77 -7.15 8.48 -14.48
C ILE A 77 -8.19 7.37 -14.30
N ILE A 78 -8.91 7.39 -13.18
CA ILE A 78 -9.92 6.38 -12.85
C ILE A 78 -11.30 7.01 -12.71
N ARG A 79 -12.38 6.23 -12.86
CA ARG A 79 -13.70 6.63 -12.39
C ARG A 79 -13.95 6.01 -11.02
N LEU A 80 -13.64 6.74 -9.96
CA LEU A 80 -13.98 6.32 -8.60
C LEU A 80 -15.51 6.31 -8.45
N GLN A 81 -16.09 5.12 -8.36
CA GLN A 81 -17.54 4.95 -8.28
C GLN A 81 -18.04 5.15 -6.86
N VAL A 82 -17.37 4.49 -5.91
CA VAL A 82 -17.65 4.64 -4.50
C VAL A 82 -16.37 4.60 -3.68
N HIS A 83 -16.40 5.32 -2.56
CA HIS A 83 -15.38 5.30 -1.54
C HIS A 83 -16.02 5.64 -0.19
N PRO A 84 -15.87 4.82 0.86
CA PRO A 84 -16.61 4.96 2.11
C PRO A 84 -16.54 6.34 2.76
N ASN A 85 -15.39 7.02 2.68
CA ASN A 85 -15.18 8.32 3.33
C ASN A 85 -15.55 9.56 2.50
N ILE A 86 -15.72 9.45 1.16
CA ILE A 86 -15.88 10.62 0.29
C ILE A 86 -17.06 10.51 -0.68
N SER A 87 -17.76 9.38 -0.72
CA SER A 87 -19.00 9.24 -1.46
C SER A 87 -20.08 10.17 -0.88
N PHE A 88 -20.82 10.84 -1.78
CA PHE A 88 -22.00 11.61 -1.40
C PHE A 88 -23.20 10.71 -1.08
N SER A 89 -23.31 9.56 -1.75
CA SER A 89 -24.36 8.56 -1.51
C SER A 89 -24.12 7.81 -0.19
N GLN A 90 -25.21 7.43 0.48
CA GLN A 90 -25.21 6.72 1.75
C GLN A 90 -26.32 5.66 1.78
N GLY A 91 -26.21 4.70 2.70
CA GLY A 91 -27.23 3.67 2.90
C GLY A 91 -27.57 2.91 1.62
N VAL A 92 -28.87 2.78 1.33
CA VAL A 92 -29.37 2.01 0.18
C VAL A 92 -28.86 2.54 -1.17
N ASP A 93 -28.75 3.86 -1.34
CA ASP A 93 -28.24 4.44 -2.59
C ASP A 93 -26.75 4.14 -2.82
N TYR A 94 -25.96 4.09 -1.74
CA TYR A 94 -24.56 3.68 -1.81
C TYR A 94 -24.44 2.21 -2.25
N MET A 95 -25.31 1.34 -1.73
CA MET A 95 -25.34 -0.07 -2.09
C MET A 95 -25.81 -0.28 -3.54
N ALA A 96 -26.85 0.43 -3.96
CA ALA A 96 -27.36 0.38 -5.33
C ALA A 96 -26.27 0.77 -6.35
N LEU A 97 -25.44 1.76 -6.05
CA LEU A 97 -24.30 2.14 -6.89
C LEU A 97 -23.23 1.06 -6.97
N ILE A 98 -22.92 0.37 -5.86
CA ILE A 98 -21.98 -0.77 -5.90
C ILE A 98 -22.53 -1.88 -6.79
N ASP A 99 -23.80 -2.22 -6.62
CA ASP A 99 -24.45 -3.27 -7.40
C ASP A 99 -24.56 -2.92 -8.88
N GLU A 100 -24.91 -1.68 -9.22
CA GLU A 100 -24.96 -1.17 -10.59
C GLU A 100 -23.60 -1.35 -11.27
N VAL A 101 -22.53 -0.85 -10.64
CA VAL A 101 -21.17 -0.92 -11.17
C VAL A 101 -20.74 -2.37 -11.35
N ALA A 102 -20.94 -3.20 -10.31
CA ALA A 102 -20.54 -4.60 -10.32
C ALA A 102 -21.26 -5.43 -11.41
N ASN A 103 -22.42 -4.97 -11.89
CA ASN A 103 -23.19 -5.62 -12.95
C ASN A 103 -23.03 -4.96 -14.33
N SER A 104 -22.55 -3.71 -14.40
CA SER A 104 -22.44 -2.94 -15.65
C SER A 104 -21.20 -3.27 -16.49
N GLY A 105 -20.14 -3.81 -15.89
CA GLY A 105 -18.88 -4.03 -16.59
C GLY A 105 -17.69 -4.33 -15.69
N PRO A 106 -16.48 -4.38 -16.26
CA PRO A 106 -15.26 -4.64 -15.50
C PRO A 106 -14.92 -3.47 -14.57
N PHE A 107 -14.68 -3.78 -13.31
CA PHE A 107 -14.21 -2.82 -12.32
C PHE A 107 -13.01 -3.38 -11.54
N TYR A 108 -12.21 -2.47 -10.99
CA TYR A 108 -11.10 -2.80 -10.10
C TYR A 108 -11.50 -2.56 -8.66
N LEU A 109 -11.24 -3.54 -7.80
CA LEU A 109 -11.64 -3.48 -6.40
C LEU A 109 -10.43 -3.19 -5.52
N VAL A 110 -10.43 -2.04 -4.85
CA VAL A 110 -9.45 -1.69 -3.83
C VAL A 110 -10.02 -2.02 -2.45
N CYS A 111 -9.34 -2.93 -1.74
CA CYS A 111 -9.74 -3.39 -0.42
C CYS A 111 -8.81 -2.81 0.65
N GLU A 112 -9.35 -2.00 1.56
CA GLU A 112 -8.65 -1.52 2.75
C GLU A 112 -9.11 -2.29 4.00
N GLY A 113 -8.17 -2.71 4.84
CA GLY A 113 -8.47 -3.47 6.06
C GLY A 113 -8.38 -4.98 5.89
N SER A 114 -8.38 -5.72 7.01
CA SER A 114 -8.40 -7.19 7.03
C SER A 114 -9.84 -7.72 7.12
N ILE A 115 -10.03 -9.01 6.83
CA ILE A 115 -11.33 -9.68 6.90
C ILE A 115 -11.45 -10.49 8.20
N PRO A 116 -12.48 -10.31 9.03
CA PRO A 116 -12.67 -11.11 10.23
C PRO A 116 -13.27 -12.47 9.89
N ALA A 117 -12.44 -13.52 9.83
CA ALA A 117 -12.90 -14.87 9.53
C ALA A 117 -13.30 -15.68 10.77
N GLY A 118 -12.81 -15.31 11.96
CA GLY A 118 -13.13 -15.99 13.22
C GLY A 118 -14.40 -15.46 13.91
N MET A 119 -14.64 -14.16 13.79
CA MET A 119 -15.82 -13.46 14.32
C MET A 119 -16.39 -12.57 13.22
N LYS A 120 -17.16 -13.17 12.30
CA LYS A 120 -17.67 -12.49 11.10
C LYS A 120 -18.46 -11.22 11.43
N GLU A 121 -19.14 -11.20 12.57
CA GLU A 121 -19.95 -10.10 13.08
C GLU A 121 -19.12 -8.88 13.49
N ALA A 122 -17.79 -9.02 13.62
CA ALA A 122 -16.90 -7.92 13.95
C ALA A 122 -16.81 -6.85 12.85
N CYS A 123 -17.30 -7.13 11.64
CA CYS A 123 -17.42 -6.16 10.55
C CYS A 123 -18.68 -6.46 9.74
N ILE A 124 -19.73 -5.66 9.96
CA ILE A 124 -20.99 -5.74 9.22
C ILE A 124 -21.05 -4.62 8.18
N PHE A 125 -21.46 -4.97 6.96
CA PHE A 125 -21.66 -4.05 5.86
C PHE A 125 -23.01 -4.34 5.19
N ASN A 126 -23.91 -3.36 5.21
CA ASN A 126 -25.30 -3.52 4.75
C ASN A 126 -26.01 -4.71 5.40
N ASP A 127 -25.97 -4.76 6.74
CA ASP A 127 -26.56 -5.82 7.58
C ASP A 127 -26.08 -7.25 7.31
N VAL A 128 -25.03 -7.41 6.51
CA VAL A 128 -24.39 -8.69 6.20
C VAL A 128 -22.94 -8.66 6.67
N PRO A 129 -22.37 -9.76 7.20
CA PRO A 129 -20.95 -9.80 7.49
C PRO A 129 -20.13 -9.44 6.25
N MET A 130 -19.14 -8.56 6.43
CA MET A 130 -18.24 -8.16 5.34
C MET A 130 -17.52 -9.37 4.73
N TYR A 131 -17.26 -10.41 5.54
CA TYR A 131 -16.77 -11.69 5.07
C TYR A 131 -17.64 -12.25 3.93
N ASP A 132 -18.96 -12.25 4.06
CA ASP A 132 -19.85 -12.84 3.06
C ASP A 132 -20.06 -11.88 1.87
N TYR A 133 -20.19 -10.57 2.14
CA TYR A 133 -20.36 -9.56 1.09
C TYR A 133 -19.15 -9.47 0.14
N MET A 134 -17.94 -9.59 0.69
CA MET A 134 -16.70 -9.52 -0.09
C MET A 134 -16.63 -10.62 -1.16
N HIS A 135 -17.18 -11.81 -0.89
CA HIS A 135 -17.21 -12.90 -1.87
C HIS A 135 -17.96 -12.49 -3.15
N THR A 136 -19.12 -11.86 -2.99
CA THR A 136 -19.95 -11.39 -4.11
C THR A 136 -19.21 -10.36 -4.96
N LEU A 137 -18.56 -9.40 -4.31
CA LEU A 137 -17.89 -8.30 -5.01
C LEU A 137 -16.59 -8.77 -5.68
N MET A 138 -15.75 -9.53 -4.98
CA MET A 138 -14.48 -10.01 -5.51
C MET A 138 -14.65 -10.92 -6.74
N ASN A 139 -15.67 -11.79 -6.77
CA ASN A 139 -15.93 -12.66 -7.92
C ASN A 139 -16.27 -11.89 -9.21
N LYS A 140 -16.78 -10.67 -9.10
CA LYS A 140 -17.13 -9.81 -10.24
C LYS A 140 -15.99 -8.86 -10.65
N ALA A 141 -15.03 -8.61 -9.76
CA ALA A 141 -13.91 -7.72 -10.04
C ALA A 141 -13.01 -8.25 -11.18
N ALA A 142 -12.42 -7.32 -11.94
CA ALA A 142 -11.41 -7.61 -12.94
C ALA A 142 -10.04 -7.88 -12.31
N ALA A 143 -9.68 -7.12 -11.28
CA ALA A 143 -8.55 -7.38 -10.40
C ALA A 143 -8.76 -6.76 -9.01
N ILE A 144 -8.03 -7.26 -8.03
CA ILE A 144 -8.12 -6.88 -6.62
C ILE A 144 -6.82 -6.19 -6.19
N VAL A 145 -6.93 -5.10 -5.45
CA VAL A 145 -5.80 -4.34 -4.90
C VAL A 145 -5.94 -4.33 -3.39
N SER A 146 -5.02 -5.00 -2.69
CA SER A 146 -4.94 -4.95 -1.22
C SER A 146 -4.22 -3.67 -0.80
N SER A 147 -4.94 -2.77 -0.14
CA SER A 147 -4.46 -1.47 0.31
C SER A 147 -4.08 -1.51 1.79
N GLY A 148 -2.78 -1.41 2.06
CA GLY A 148 -2.23 -1.36 3.41
C GLY A 148 -1.96 -2.72 4.04
N THR A 149 -1.22 -2.71 5.14
CA THR A 149 -0.74 -3.93 5.81
C THR A 149 -1.89 -4.77 6.37
N CYS A 150 -3.00 -4.16 6.82
CA CYS A 150 -4.18 -4.90 7.22
C CYS A 150 -4.72 -5.79 6.09
N ALA A 151 -4.86 -5.26 4.87
CA ALA A 151 -5.33 -6.05 3.73
C ALA A 151 -4.29 -7.06 3.23
N CYS A 152 -2.99 -6.73 3.35
CA CYS A 152 -1.91 -7.54 2.78
C CYS A 152 -1.44 -8.70 3.67
N SER A 153 -1.48 -8.54 5.00
CA SER A 153 -1.00 -9.53 5.97
C SER A 153 -1.85 -9.64 7.25
N GLY A 154 -2.98 -8.93 7.35
CA GLY A 154 -3.86 -8.95 8.52
C GLY A 154 -3.65 -7.75 9.44
N GLY A 155 -2.41 -7.27 9.60
CA GLY A 155 -2.05 -6.03 10.30
C GLY A 155 -2.47 -6.00 11.77
N ILE A 156 -2.81 -4.80 12.29
CA ILE A 156 -3.17 -4.62 13.70
C ILE A 156 -4.33 -5.54 14.15
N PRO A 157 -5.43 -5.72 13.39
CA PRO A 157 -6.49 -6.65 13.80
C PRO A 157 -6.03 -8.11 13.97
N ALA A 158 -5.00 -8.53 13.22
CA ALA A 158 -4.44 -9.88 13.29
C ALA A 158 -3.37 -10.05 14.38
N SER A 159 -3.03 -8.97 15.10
CA SER A 159 -1.98 -8.99 16.12
C SER A 159 -2.36 -9.78 17.38
N ASN A 160 -1.33 -10.21 18.12
CA ASN A 160 -1.46 -10.92 19.39
C ASN A 160 -2.37 -12.16 19.30
N GLN A 161 -3.50 -12.13 20.00
CA GLN A 161 -4.45 -13.25 20.07
C GLN A 161 -5.35 -13.36 18.83
N ASN A 162 -5.29 -12.38 17.91
CA ASN A 162 -6.14 -12.31 16.72
C ASN A 162 -7.62 -12.61 17.04
N VAL A 163 -8.19 -11.83 17.98
CA VAL A 163 -9.50 -12.11 18.60
C VAL A 163 -10.63 -12.25 17.57
N THR A 164 -10.57 -11.49 16.47
CA THR A 164 -11.59 -11.54 15.41
C THR A 164 -11.29 -12.57 14.32
N GLY A 165 -10.16 -13.27 14.41
CA GLY A 165 -9.64 -14.13 13.35
C GLY A 165 -9.43 -13.36 12.04
N ALA A 166 -8.90 -12.15 12.13
CA ALA A 166 -8.55 -11.30 11.00
C ALA A 166 -7.53 -12.00 10.09
N ILE A 167 -7.82 -12.02 8.80
CA ILE A 167 -6.97 -12.60 7.75
C ILE A 167 -6.76 -11.59 6.60
N PRO A 168 -5.63 -11.69 5.87
CA PRO A 168 -5.41 -10.90 4.67
C PRO A 168 -6.29 -11.34 3.49
N MET A 169 -6.37 -10.48 2.47
CA MET A 169 -7.23 -10.69 1.30
C MET A 169 -6.86 -11.95 0.52
N ASP A 170 -5.58 -12.27 0.37
CA ASP A 170 -5.14 -13.45 -0.37
C ASP A 170 -5.49 -14.76 0.34
N GLU A 171 -5.41 -14.77 1.66
CA GLU A 171 -5.88 -15.89 2.47
C GLU A 171 -7.40 -16.03 2.37
N TYR A 172 -8.14 -14.93 2.44
CA TYR A 172 -9.58 -14.92 2.24
C TYR A 172 -9.97 -15.48 0.85
N MET A 173 -9.28 -15.04 -0.20
CA MET A 173 -9.49 -15.54 -1.57
C MET A 173 -9.24 -17.04 -1.68
N LYS A 174 -8.15 -17.55 -1.09
CA LYS A 174 -7.84 -18.99 -1.03
C LYS A 174 -8.94 -19.78 -0.30
N ARG A 175 -9.40 -19.28 0.85
CA ARG A 175 -10.44 -19.94 1.67
C ARG A 175 -11.81 -19.97 0.99
N THR A 176 -12.12 -18.98 0.16
CA THR A 176 -13.43 -18.82 -0.48
C THR A 176 -13.44 -19.22 -1.96
N GLY A 177 -12.31 -19.63 -2.52
CA GLY A 177 -12.21 -20.04 -3.92
C GLY A 177 -12.29 -18.90 -4.93
N VAL A 178 -12.04 -17.65 -4.51
CA VAL A 178 -11.98 -16.50 -5.42
C VAL A 178 -10.65 -16.55 -6.18
N ASP A 179 -10.72 -16.75 -7.50
CA ASP A 179 -9.57 -16.77 -8.39
C ASP A 179 -9.56 -15.54 -9.29
N LYS A 180 -8.91 -14.47 -8.82
CA LYS A 180 -8.79 -13.19 -9.53
C LYS A 180 -7.35 -12.68 -9.46
N PRO A 181 -6.88 -11.93 -10.48
CA PRO A 181 -5.62 -11.22 -10.39
C PRO A 181 -5.62 -10.29 -9.18
N MET A 182 -4.55 -10.34 -8.37
CA MET A 182 -4.44 -9.53 -7.17
C MET A 182 -3.03 -8.95 -7.01
N VAL A 183 -2.94 -7.72 -6.51
CA VAL A 183 -1.71 -7.07 -6.08
C VAL A 183 -1.79 -6.63 -4.61
N LYS A 184 -0.69 -6.78 -3.88
CA LYS A 184 -0.53 -6.33 -2.49
C LYS A 184 0.28 -5.05 -2.43
N ILE A 185 -0.23 -4.03 -1.74
CA ILE A 185 0.48 -2.77 -1.51
C ILE A 185 0.52 -2.49 0.00
N PRO A 186 1.44 -3.13 0.74
CA PRO A 186 1.54 -2.98 2.19
C PRO A 186 2.02 -1.59 2.64
N GLY A 187 1.73 -1.28 3.91
CA GLY A 187 2.05 -0.02 4.59
C GLY A 187 1.01 0.29 5.67
N CYS A 188 1.45 0.84 6.80
CA CYS A 188 0.58 1.34 7.86
C CYS A 188 0.89 2.81 8.18
N PRO A 189 0.32 3.77 7.43
CA PRO A 189 -0.59 3.57 6.28
C PRO A 189 0.15 3.25 4.98
N ILE A 190 -0.59 3.00 3.90
CA ILE A 190 -0.05 2.86 2.54
C ILE A 190 0.62 4.15 2.07
N ASN A 191 1.69 4.06 1.27
CA ASN A 191 2.23 5.25 0.60
C ASN A 191 1.35 5.59 -0.62
N PRO A 192 0.88 6.84 -0.76
CA PRO A 192 -0.12 7.19 -1.75
C PRO A 192 0.33 6.99 -3.20
N ASP A 193 1.57 7.36 -3.52
CA ASP A 193 2.09 7.24 -4.88
C ASP A 193 2.25 5.78 -5.29
N ARG A 194 2.51 4.87 -4.33
CA ARG A 194 2.50 3.42 -4.59
C ARG A 194 1.11 2.92 -4.95
N LEU A 195 0.07 3.36 -4.21
CA LEU A 195 -1.31 2.94 -4.47
C LEU A 195 -1.81 3.46 -5.81
N MET A 196 -1.89 4.79 -5.95
CA MET A 196 -2.43 5.41 -7.16
C MET A 196 -1.63 5.00 -8.39
N GLY A 197 -0.31 4.89 -8.25
CA GLY A 197 0.54 4.51 -9.33
C GLY A 197 0.39 3.06 -9.78
N THR A 198 0.26 2.12 -8.84
CA THR A 198 -0.06 0.72 -9.17
C THR A 198 -1.42 0.62 -9.85
N VAL A 199 -2.43 1.31 -9.30
CA VAL A 199 -3.78 1.32 -9.89
C VAL A 199 -3.73 1.94 -11.29
N ALA A 200 -3.08 3.09 -11.47
CA ALA A 200 -2.91 3.76 -12.76
C ALA A 200 -2.28 2.83 -13.81
N TYR A 201 -1.26 2.05 -13.44
CA TYR A 201 -0.65 1.09 -14.35
C TYR A 201 -1.57 -0.07 -14.69
N ILE A 202 -2.26 -0.64 -13.70
CA ILE A 202 -3.18 -1.74 -13.92
C ILE A 202 -4.32 -1.29 -14.84
N VAL A 203 -4.92 -0.13 -14.58
CA VAL A 203 -6.05 0.37 -15.39
C VAL A 203 -5.62 0.78 -16.79
N ALA A 204 -4.39 1.29 -16.96
CA ALA A 204 -3.87 1.70 -18.26
C ALA A 204 -3.44 0.50 -19.12
N THR A 205 -2.84 -0.53 -18.51
CA THR A 205 -2.25 -1.66 -19.25
C THR A 205 -3.12 -2.91 -19.27
N GLY A 206 -4.09 -3.01 -18.35
CA GLY A 206 -4.86 -4.23 -18.09
C GLY A 206 -4.02 -5.35 -17.46
N LYS A 207 -2.83 -5.05 -16.93
CA LYS A 207 -1.86 -6.03 -16.41
C LYS A 207 -1.40 -5.66 -15.02
N LEU A 208 -1.03 -6.67 -14.23
CA LEU A 208 -0.30 -6.46 -12.98
C LEU A 208 1.16 -6.11 -13.29
N PRO A 209 1.81 -5.24 -12.50
CA PRO A 209 3.26 -5.02 -12.61
C PRO A 209 4.02 -6.28 -12.20
N GLU A 210 5.34 -6.32 -12.41
CA GLU A 210 6.16 -7.41 -11.90
C GLU A 210 6.05 -7.50 -10.36
N LEU A 211 5.72 -8.69 -9.85
CA LEU A 211 5.49 -8.93 -8.43
C LEU A 211 6.59 -9.79 -7.81
N VAL A 212 6.92 -9.49 -6.54
CA VAL A 212 7.66 -10.34 -5.61
C VAL A 212 6.75 -10.57 -4.40
N ASP A 213 6.41 -11.82 -4.11
CA ASP A 213 5.46 -12.19 -3.03
C ASP A 213 4.11 -11.44 -3.11
N GLY A 214 3.62 -11.24 -4.33
CA GLY A 214 2.38 -10.51 -4.61
C GLY A 214 2.50 -8.98 -4.52
N LYS A 215 3.68 -8.44 -4.21
CA LYS A 215 3.95 -7.00 -4.05
C LYS A 215 4.73 -6.45 -5.25
N PRO A 216 4.47 -5.24 -5.77
CA PRO A 216 5.25 -4.69 -6.89
C PRO A 216 6.76 -4.63 -6.61
N ARG A 217 7.57 -5.35 -7.40
CA ARG A 217 9.03 -5.42 -7.22
C ARG A 217 9.67 -4.03 -7.17
N GLN A 218 9.15 -3.09 -7.96
CA GLN A 218 9.66 -1.73 -8.03
C GLN A 218 9.67 -1.00 -6.68
N TYR A 219 8.74 -1.33 -5.76
CA TYR A 219 8.64 -0.67 -4.45
C TYR A 219 9.21 -1.52 -3.32
N TYR A 220 9.20 -2.84 -3.51
CA TYR A 220 9.47 -3.83 -2.47
C TYR A 220 10.60 -4.79 -2.87
N GLY A 221 11.49 -4.37 -3.78
CA GLY A 221 12.57 -5.19 -4.32
C GLY A 221 13.88 -5.13 -3.54
N ASP A 222 14.05 -4.17 -2.63
CA ASP A 222 15.26 -4.01 -1.83
C ASP A 222 14.94 -3.57 -0.38
N LEU A 223 15.87 -3.84 0.54
CA LEU A 223 15.74 -3.52 1.96
C LEU A 223 15.81 -2.01 2.20
N ILE A 224 15.01 -1.53 3.16
CA ILE A 224 15.12 -0.16 3.69
C ILE A 224 16.56 0.13 4.12
N HIS A 225 17.23 -0.84 4.75
CA HIS A 225 18.61 -0.68 5.21
C HIS A 225 19.61 -0.35 4.08
N ASN A 226 19.48 -1.01 2.93
CA ASN A 226 20.41 -0.85 1.81
C ASN A 226 20.31 0.55 1.15
N GLN A 227 19.17 1.22 1.33
CA GLN A 227 18.89 2.54 0.78
C GLN A 227 18.93 3.65 1.85
N CYS A 228 19.34 3.32 3.09
CA CYS A 228 19.22 4.22 4.22
C CYS A 228 20.25 5.36 4.19
N GLY A 229 19.81 6.61 4.39
CA GLY A 229 20.71 7.77 4.52
C GLY A 229 21.71 7.68 5.67
N ARG A 230 21.47 6.80 6.67
CA ARG A 230 22.37 6.54 7.81
C ARG A 230 23.26 5.30 7.61
N TYR A 231 23.34 4.74 6.40
CA TYR A 231 24.12 3.53 6.12
C TYR A 231 25.61 3.70 6.44
N GLN A 232 26.19 4.88 6.19
CA GLN A 232 27.59 5.16 6.54
C GLN A 232 27.84 5.14 8.07
N ALA A 233 26.91 5.69 8.86
CA ALA A 233 27.00 5.62 10.32
C ALA A 233 26.95 4.18 10.82
N PHE A 234 26.09 3.35 10.24
CA PHE A 234 26.07 1.90 10.50
C PHE A 234 27.42 1.24 10.19
N ASN A 235 27.97 1.49 9.00
CA ASN A 235 29.22 0.88 8.57
C ASN A 235 30.44 1.30 9.42
N GLN A 236 30.38 2.49 10.03
CA GLN A 236 31.40 3.00 10.96
C GLN A 236 31.16 2.57 12.41
N GLY A 237 30.07 1.85 12.71
CA GLY A 237 29.71 1.46 14.07
C GLY A 237 29.19 2.61 14.95
N HIS A 238 28.74 3.71 14.35
CA HIS A 238 28.13 4.83 15.07
C HIS A 238 26.64 4.58 15.30
N TYR A 239 26.29 4.18 16.51
CA TYR A 239 24.91 3.89 16.93
C TYR A 239 24.37 4.99 17.85
N THR A 240 23.05 5.17 17.84
CA THR A 240 22.37 6.19 18.65
C THR A 240 22.20 5.67 20.08
N THR A 241 22.80 6.37 21.03
CA THR A 241 22.68 6.17 22.48
C THR A 241 21.78 7.23 23.12
N SER A 242 21.70 8.43 22.53
CA SER A 242 20.91 9.57 23.01
C SER A 242 20.17 10.25 21.85
N PHE A 243 18.85 10.04 21.79
CA PHE A 243 17.98 10.56 20.72
C PHE A 243 17.94 12.09 20.63
N ASP A 244 18.17 12.80 21.73
CA ASP A 244 18.17 14.25 21.81
C ASP A 244 19.46 14.88 21.26
N LYS A 245 20.59 14.17 21.35
CA LYS A 245 21.91 14.67 20.94
C LYS A 245 22.35 14.14 19.58
N GLU A 246 22.03 12.89 19.28
CA GLU A 246 22.56 12.17 18.12
C GLU A 246 21.46 12.00 17.05
N LYS A 247 21.52 12.85 16.02
CA LYS A 247 20.50 12.87 14.95
C LYS A 247 20.88 12.12 13.69
N ASN A 248 22.14 11.71 13.55
CA ASN A 248 22.67 11.10 12.32
C ASN A 248 23.23 9.69 12.53
N ASN A 249 23.31 9.21 13.77
CA ASN A 249 23.81 7.88 14.09
C ASN A 249 22.80 6.79 13.68
N CYS A 250 23.28 5.57 13.49
CA CYS A 250 22.43 4.44 13.15
C CYS A 250 21.45 4.11 14.29
N LEU A 251 20.21 3.77 13.94
CA LEU A 251 19.14 3.40 14.89
C LEU A 251 18.99 1.88 15.06
N LEU A 252 19.92 1.09 14.50
CA LEU A 252 19.82 -0.37 14.50
C LEU A 252 19.68 -0.93 15.92
N LYS A 253 20.59 -0.52 16.82
CA LYS A 253 20.59 -0.95 18.21
C LYS A 253 19.43 -0.39 19.05
N ASN A 254 18.60 0.48 18.48
CA ASN A 254 17.36 0.96 19.09
C ASN A 254 16.11 0.20 18.57
N GLY A 255 16.28 -0.88 17.80
CA GLY A 255 15.17 -1.68 17.27
C GLY A 255 14.77 -1.37 15.83
N CYS A 256 15.62 -0.72 15.03
CA CYS A 256 15.29 -0.42 13.64
C CYS A 256 15.21 -1.71 12.80
N ARG A 257 14.01 -2.01 12.29
CA ARG A 257 13.69 -3.17 11.44
C ARG A 257 13.97 -2.95 9.96
N GLY A 258 14.64 -1.86 9.59
CA GLY A 258 15.07 -1.61 8.21
C GLY A 258 15.85 -2.76 7.54
N PRO A 259 16.65 -3.58 8.27
CA PRO A 259 17.37 -4.72 7.70
C PRO A 259 16.51 -5.93 7.30
N VAL A 260 15.24 -5.96 7.71
CA VAL A 260 14.31 -7.08 7.42
C VAL A 260 13.09 -6.64 6.63
N VAL A 261 12.95 -5.34 6.34
CA VAL A 261 11.80 -4.76 5.65
C VAL A 261 12.20 -4.34 4.25
N PHE A 262 11.54 -4.91 3.25
CA PHE A 262 11.69 -4.52 1.86
C PHE A 262 10.79 -3.34 1.55
N SER A 263 11.39 -2.19 1.21
CA SER A 263 10.64 -0.99 0.82
C SER A 263 11.54 0.13 0.32
N ASP A 264 11.07 0.89 -0.66
CA ASP A 264 11.68 2.15 -1.12
C ASP A 264 11.43 3.36 -0.20
N CYS A 265 11.00 3.18 1.06
CA CYS A 265 10.71 4.28 1.99
C CYS A 265 11.83 5.34 2.11
N PRO A 266 13.14 4.99 2.20
CA PRO A 266 14.20 5.99 2.31
C PRO A 266 14.33 6.93 1.09
N THR A 267 14.04 6.41 -0.10
CA THR A 267 14.19 7.13 -1.37
C THR A 267 12.88 7.78 -1.79
N ARG A 268 11.75 7.09 -1.63
CA ARG A 268 10.40 7.59 -1.92
C ARG A 268 9.93 8.63 -0.91
N ARG A 269 10.26 8.48 0.36
CA ARG A 269 9.87 9.38 1.47
C ARG A 269 8.34 9.56 1.55
N TRP A 270 7.90 10.50 2.38
CA TRP A 270 6.48 10.75 2.70
C TRP A 270 6.15 12.24 2.62
N ASN A 271 4.88 12.55 2.35
CA ASN A 271 4.31 13.89 2.33
C ASN A 271 5.04 14.83 1.34
N GLY A 272 5.00 14.52 0.05
CA GLY A 272 5.71 15.31 -0.96
C GLY A 272 7.23 15.24 -0.80
N LYS A 273 7.73 14.04 -0.50
CA LYS A 273 9.15 13.76 -0.19
C LYS A 273 9.76 14.53 0.98
N VAL A 274 8.95 15.12 1.86
CA VAL A 274 9.45 15.91 2.99
C VAL A 274 10.30 15.05 3.93
N ASN A 275 9.82 13.89 4.38
CA ASN A 275 10.53 13.12 5.40
C ASN A 275 10.28 11.60 5.34
N VAL A 276 10.99 10.84 6.16
CA VAL A 276 10.78 9.42 6.46
C VAL A 276 11.11 9.18 7.94
N CYS A 277 10.54 8.15 8.57
CA CYS A 277 10.70 7.89 10.01
C CYS A 277 12.15 7.95 10.50
N ILE A 278 13.07 7.33 9.75
CA ILE A 278 14.50 7.26 10.11
C ILE A 278 15.12 8.66 10.15
N GLU A 279 14.75 9.56 9.25
CA GLU A 279 15.25 10.94 9.26
C GLU A 279 14.59 11.82 10.32
N SER A 280 13.42 11.41 10.81
CA SER A 280 12.79 11.95 12.02
C SER A 280 13.36 11.35 13.31
N ASN A 281 14.57 10.77 13.26
CA ASN A 281 15.26 10.10 14.37
C ASN A 281 14.46 8.99 15.07
N THR A 282 13.59 8.29 14.31
CA THR A 282 12.76 7.20 14.84
C THR A 282 13.07 5.89 14.10
N PRO A 283 13.31 4.76 14.79
CA PRO A 283 13.63 3.49 14.16
C PRO A 283 12.47 3.03 13.26
N CYS A 284 12.79 2.33 12.17
CA CYS A 284 11.78 1.68 11.36
C CYS A 284 11.09 0.59 12.19
N ILE A 285 9.78 0.71 12.40
CA ILE A 285 8.98 -0.29 13.13
C ILE A 285 8.58 -1.49 12.25
N GLY A 286 8.97 -1.48 10.97
CA GLY A 286 8.66 -2.53 10.01
C GLY A 286 7.20 -2.65 9.62
N CYS A 287 6.47 -1.54 9.55
CA CYS A 287 5.03 -1.50 9.27
C CYS A 287 4.56 -2.10 7.93
N ILE A 288 5.49 -2.53 7.08
CA ILE A 288 5.27 -3.15 5.76
C ILE A 288 5.53 -4.67 5.80
N HIS A 289 6.19 -5.17 6.84
CA HIS A 289 6.50 -6.59 7.01
C HIS A 289 5.22 -7.39 7.26
N ASP A 290 5.20 -8.65 6.82
CA ASP A 290 3.99 -9.47 6.95
C ASP A 290 3.68 -9.78 8.43
N ASP A 291 4.72 -9.97 9.24
CA ASP A 291 4.60 -10.14 10.70
C ASP A 291 4.31 -8.84 11.48
N PHE A 292 4.08 -7.70 10.81
CA PHE A 292 3.72 -6.48 11.53
C PHE A 292 2.25 -6.50 12.02
N PRO A 293 2.00 -6.13 13.30
CA PRO A 293 2.97 -5.72 14.31
C PRO A 293 3.70 -6.93 14.94
N PHE A 294 4.99 -6.75 15.18
CA PHE A 294 5.84 -7.76 15.81
C PHE A 294 5.48 -7.95 17.28
N ASN A 295 5.74 -9.14 17.82
CA ASN A 295 5.54 -9.44 19.24
C ASN A 295 6.64 -8.84 20.13
N SER A 296 7.82 -8.57 19.55
CA SER A 296 8.91 -7.88 20.25
C SER A 296 8.59 -6.39 20.47
N PRO A 297 9.19 -5.77 21.52
CA PRO A 297 9.08 -4.33 21.75
C PRO A 297 9.47 -3.51 20.51
N LEU A 298 8.86 -2.32 20.37
CA LEU A 298 9.19 -1.39 19.29
C LEU A 298 10.62 -0.88 19.40
N TYR A 299 11.04 -0.56 20.62
CA TYR A 299 12.40 -0.15 20.97
C TYR A 299 13.10 -1.29 21.70
N LEU A 300 14.33 -1.55 21.30
CA LEU A 300 15.20 -2.54 21.93
C LEU A 300 16.38 -1.82 22.58
N SER A 301 16.88 -2.34 23.70
CA SER A 301 18.02 -1.76 24.40
C SER A 301 19.33 -2.13 23.68
N GLU A 302 20.35 -1.28 23.82
CA GLU A 302 21.66 -1.53 23.23
C GLU A 302 22.28 -2.85 23.71
N GLU A 303 22.14 -3.13 25.01
CA GLU A 303 22.57 -4.37 25.68
C GLU A 303 21.99 -5.63 25.01
N SER A 304 20.83 -5.52 24.37
CA SER A 304 20.22 -6.63 23.63
C SER A 304 21.03 -7.06 22.39
N PHE A 305 22.03 -6.27 21.98
CA PHE A 305 22.82 -6.45 20.76
C PHE A 305 24.34 -6.40 20.97
N GLU A 306 24.82 -6.29 22.21
CA GLU A 306 26.25 -6.45 22.49
C GLU A 306 26.72 -7.83 21.98
N ASP A 307 27.85 -7.84 21.28
CA ASP A 307 28.48 -9.02 20.67
C ASP A 307 27.63 -9.88 19.72
N THR A 308 26.52 -9.33 19.21
CA THR A 308 25.65 -10.04 18.25
C THR A 308 26.16 -9.85 16.81
N SER A 309 26.32 -10.93 16.03
CA SER A 309 26.67 -10.83 14.61
C SER A 309 25.54 -10.19 13.78
N TRP A 310 25.85 -9.67 12.61
CA TRP A 310 24.86 -9.08 11.70
C TRP A 310 23.70 -10.05 11.35
N SER A 311 24.03 -11.33 11.14
CA SER A 311 23.05 -12.39 10.90
C SER A 311 22.13 -12.60 12.09
N GLU A 312 22.68 -12.65 13.31
CA GLU A 312 21.90 -12.85 14.53
C GLU A 312 21.03 -11.63 14.83
N MET A 313 21.50 -10.41 14.54
CA MET A 313 20.69 -9.20 14.65
C MET A 313 19.46 -9.25 13.75
N LYS A 314 19.62 -9.70 12.49
CA LYS A 314 18.48 -9.85 11.57
C LYS A 314 17.46 -10.83 12.11
N GLU A 315 17.89 -11.97 12.64
CA GLU A 315 16.97 -12.95 13.23
C GLU A 315 16.29 -12.42 14.50
N LYS A 316 16.97 -11.62 15.33
CA LYS A 316 16.35 -10.92 16.46
C LYS A 316 15.28 -9.92 16.01
N MET A 317 15.49 -9.21 14.90
CA MET A 317 14.54 -8.22 14.37
C MET A 317 13.28 -8.84 13.73
N LYS A 318 13.31 -10.13 13.39
CA LYS A 318 12.16 -10.88 12.87
C LYS A 318 11.24 -11.43 13.97
N LYS A 319 11.77 -11.58 15.20
CA LYS A 319 11.03 -12.08 16.36
C LYS A 319 10.34 -10.94 17.08
#